data_AF-A0A222TAD5-F1
#
_entry.id   AF-A0A222TAD5-F1
#
_cell.length_a   1.000
_cell.length_b   1.000
_cell.length_c   1.000
_cell.angle_alpha   90.00
_cell.angle_beta   90.00
_cell.angle_gamma   90.00
#
_symmetry.space_group_name_H-M   'P 1'
#
loop_
_entity.id
_entity.type
_entity.pdbx_description
1 polymer ?
#
loop_
_entity_poly.entity_id
_entity_poly.type
_entity_poly.pdbx_seq_one_letter_code
_entity_poly.pdbx_strand_id
1 'polypeptide(L)'
;MEPCKVCFDKLWRVDAGPKGRVCPQCGNAERQARRHNLTRARVNAILRVQDDTCPLCGSLGGDSSMEGPSWWHIDHDHCCCSGPTSCGQCVRGLLCKDCNTRGLAWYESLTADLQTWDHANAYLTDPPAHRPEAAVLFHGDLTGVRSRDGSFADWRSNRPLCEPF
;
A
#
# COMPACT_ATOMS: atom_id res chain seq x y z
N MET A 1 6.46 26.27 10.12
CA MET A 1 6.93 25.17 9.26
C MET A 1 7.83 24.18 10.02
N GLU A 2 7.26 23.04 10.43
CA GLU A 2 8.00 21.91 11.04
C GLU A 2 7.87 20.65 10.17
N PRO A 3 8.69 19.61 10.37
CA PRO A 3 8.53 18.34 9.68
C PRO A 3 7.13 17.76 9.87
N CYS A 4 6.67 17.03 8.85
CA CYS A 4 5.43 16.26 8.93
C CYS A 4 5.47 15.29 10.13
N LYS A 5 4.44 15.25 10.96
CA LYS A 5 4.40 14.35 12.14
C LYS A 5 4.26 12.86 11.81
N VAL A 6 4.00 12.51 10.54
CA VAL A 6 3.79 11.12 10.07
C VAL A 6 5.06 10.54 9.47
N CYS A 7 5.65 11.23 8.50
CA CYS A 7 6.89 10.79 7.85
C CYS A 7 8.16 11.42 8.43
N PHE A 8 8.03 12.44 9.28
CA PHE A 8 9.16 13.21 9.84
C PHE A 8 10.10 13.79 8.78
N ASP A 9 9.63 13.88 7.54
CA ASP A 9 10.42 14.34 6.42
C ASP A 9 10.80 15.81 6.62
N LYS A 10 12.10 16.07 6.51
CA LYS A 10 12.70 17.40 6.66
C LYS A 10 12.51 18.26 5.42
N LEU A 11 12.26 17.65 4.26
CA LEU A 11 11.96 18.32 2.99
C LEU A 11 10.54 18.88 3.00
N TRP A 12 9.56 18.09 3.46
CA TRP A 12 8.18 18.53 3.59
C TRP A 12 7.93 19.23 4.92
N ARG A 13 8.27 20.52 4.98
CA ARG A 13 7.87 21.37 6.11
C ARG A 13 6.44 21.85 5.90
N VAL A 14 5.60 21.60 6.89
CA VAL A 14 4.19 21.97 6.88
C VAL A 14 3.86 22.87 8.06
N ASP A 15 2.98 23.83 7.84
CA ASP A 15 2.40 24.60 8.92
C ASP A 15 1.33 23.79 9.66
N ALA A 16 1.10 24.13 10.92
CA ALA A 16 0.03 23.52 11.70
C ALA A 16 -1.31 23.99 11.16
N GLY A 17 -2.08 23.08 10.55
CA GLY A 17 -3.46 23.33 10.13
C GLY A 17 -4.47 22.58 11.00
N PRO A 18 -5.78 22.62 10.64
CA PRO A 18 -6.84 21.90 11.36
C PRO A 18 -6.63 20.38 11.46
N LYS A 19 -5.86 19.79 10.54
CA LYS A 19 -5.48 18.37 10.52
C LYS A 19 -4.13 18.09 11.18
N GLY A 20 -3.55 19.09 11.84
CA GLY A 20 -2.18 19.09 12.34
C GLY A 20 -1.13 19.27 11.25
N ARG A 21 0.13 18.91 11.57
CA ARG A 21 1.29 19.03 10.68
C ARG A 21 1.47 17.77 9.84
N VAL A 22 0.61 17.57 8.84
CA VAL A 22 0.65 16.38 7.95
C VAL A 22 0.84 16.82 6.50
N CYS A 23 1.85 16.26 5.82
CA CYS A 23 2.09 16.55 4.40
C CYS A 23 0.99 15.97 3.48
N PRO A 24 0.80 16.53 2.28
CA PRO A 24 -0.22 16.05 1.34
C PRO A 24 -0.11 14.54 1.04
N GLN A 25 1.10 14.02 0.89
CA GLN A 25 1.35 12.60 0.62
C GLN A 25 0.86 11.69 1.75
N CYS A 26 1.26 11.98 3.00
CA CYS A 26 0.81 11.23 4.17
C CYS A 26 -0.71 11.33 4.36
N GLY A 27 -1.27 12.54 4.19
CA GLY A 27 -2.71 12.74 4.29
C GLY A 27 -3.50 12.02 3.18
N ASN A 28 -2.95 11.89 1.97
CA ASN A 28 -3.57 11.16 0.87
C ASN A 28 -3.57 9.65 1.15
N ALA A 29 -2.44 9.11 1.59
CA ALA A 29 -2.29 7.69 1.95
C ALA A 29 -3.26 7.29 3.08
N GLU A 30 -3.39 8.10 4.14
CA GLU A 30 -4.34 7.84 5.22
C GLU A 30 -5.80 7.86 4.74
N ARG A 31 -6.15 8.80 3.85
CA ARG A 31 -7.51 8.84 3.25
C ARG A 31 -7.78 7.63 2.37
N GLN A 32 -6.81 7.19 1.59
CA GLN A 32 -6.92 6.00 0.76
C GLN A 32 -7.11 4.75 1.63
N ALA A 33 -6.23 4.52 2.60
CA ALA A 33 -6.33 3.39 3.54
C ALA A 33 -7.71 3.32 4.21
N ARG A 34 -8.24 4.47 4.67
CA ARG A 34 -9.55 4.55 5.33
C ARG A 34 -10.73 4.17 4.42
N ARG A 35 -10.66 4.42 3.10
CA ARG A 35 -11.70 3.98 2.14
C ARG A 35 -11.78 2.45 2.03
N HIS A 36 -10.73 1.77 2.45
CA HIS A 36 -10.61 0.31 2.41
C HIS A 36 -10.63 -0.31 3.81
N ASN A 37 -11.06 0.44 4.83
CA ASN A 37 -11.05 0.03 6.24
C ASN A 37 -9.67 -0.43 6.74
N LEU A 38 -8.60 0.14 6.18
CA LEU A 38 -7.22 -0.12 6.61
C LEU A 38 -6.64 1.07 7.36
N THR A 39 -5.63 0.78 8.17
CA THR A 39 -4.71 1.79 8.70
C THR A 39 -3.52 1.95 7.77
N ARG A 40 -2.83 3.10 7.86
CA ARG A 40 -1.53 3.30 7.17
C ARG A 40 -0.53 2.20 7.53
N ALA A 41 -0.47 1.81 8.79
CA ALA A 41 0.43 0.76 9.25
C ALA A 41 0.14 -0.58 8.57
N ARG A 42 -1.14 -0.92 8.40
CA ARG A 42 -1.53 -2.12 7.67
C ARG A 42 -1.12 -2.06 6.19
N VAL A 43 -1.34 -0.92 5.53
CA VAL A 43 -0.89 -0.72 4.14
C VAL A 43 0.64 -0.87 4.02
N ASN A 44 1.40 -0.26 4.95
CA ASN A 44 2.85 -0.40 5.00
C ASN A 44 3.28 -1.87 5.19
N ALA A 45 2.62 -2.61 6.07
CA ALA A 45 2.97 -4.01 6.31
C ALA A 45 2.71 -4.91 5.09
N ILE A 46 1.65 -4.65 4.31
CA ILE A 46 1.39 -5.34 3.03
C ILE A 46 2.49 -4.99 2.00
N LEU A 47 2.81 -3.70 1.84
CA LEU A 47 3.88 -3.26 0.93
C LEU A 47 5.24 -3.83 1.30
N ARG A 48 5.54 -3.99 2.59
CA ARG A 48 6.76 -4.66 3.07
C ARG A 48 6.85 -6.10 2.56
N VAL A 49 5.76 -6.87 2.63
CA VAL A 49 5.73 -8.26 2.12
C VAL A 49 5.85 -8.30 0.59
N GLN A 50 5.40 -7.25 -0.10
CA GLN A 50 5.57 -7.08 -1.53
C GLN A 50 6.94 -6.47 -1.92
N ASP A 51 7.85 -6.28 -0.97
CA ASP A 51 9.14 -5.60 -1.18
C ASP A 51 9.03 -4.23 -1.88
N ASP A 52 8.00 -3.45 -1.53
CA ASP A 52 7.68 -2.17 -2.16
C ASP A 52 7.50 -2.26 -3.70
N THR A 53 7.10 -3.41 -4.23
CA THR A 53 6.82 -3.66 -5.67
C THR A 53 5.38 -4.10 -5.95
N CYS A 54 4.96 -3.95 -7.20
CA CYS A 54 3.73 -4.53 -7.70
C CYS A 54 3.92 -6.05 -7.83
N PRO A 55 3.14 -6.89 -7.13
CA PRO A 55 3.32 -8.33 -7.15
C PRO A 55 3.05 -8.94 -8.53
N LEU A 56 2.36 -8.25 -9.45
CA LEU A 56 2.04 -8.75 -10.79
C LEU A 56 3.12 -8.44 -11.85
N CYS A 57 3.74 -7.25 -11.80
CA CYS A 57 4.70 -6.81 -12.82
C CYS A 57 6.10 -6.46 -12.29
N GLY A 58 6.30 -6.48 -10.97
CA GLY A 58 7.57 -6.12 -10.34
C GLY A 58 7.92 -4.63 -10.38
N SER A 59 7.06 -3.78 -10.98
CA SER A 59 7.29 -2.33 -10.98
C SER A 59 7.30 -1.78 -9.57
N LEU A 60 8.26 -0.91 -9.29
CA LEU A 60 8.23 -0.07 -8.09
C LEU A 60 7.02 0.86 -8.13
N GLY A 61 6.58 1.30 -6.96
CA GLY A 61 5.54 2.33 -6.87
C GLY A 61 6.03 3.64 -7.46
N GLY A 62 5.22 4.27 -8.30
CA GLY A 62 5.48 5.57 -8.95
C GLY A 62 5.83 5.46 -10.43
N ASP A 63 5.35 6.41 -11.23
CA ASP A 63 5.85 6.63 -12.59
C ASP A 63 7.10 7.54 -12.55
N SER A 64 7.70 7.86 -13.70
CA SER A 64 8.85 8.75 -13.80
C SER A 64 8.60 10.20 -13.32
N SER A 65 7.43 10.55 -12.79
CA SER A 65 7.12 11.88 -12.27
C SER A 65 7.29 11.95 -10.75
N MET A 66 8.00 12.98 -10.29
CA MET A 66 8.31 13.26 -8.87
C MET A 66 7.10 13.87 -8.12
N GLU A 67 5.96 14.02 -8.79
CA GLU A 67 4.84 14.85 -8.35
C GLU A 67 3.51 14.13 -8.60
N GLY A 68 2.99 13.38 -7.62
CA GLY A 68 1.71 12.68 -7.79
C GLY A 68 1.18 11.99 -6.52
N PRO A 69 -0.13 11.67 -6.46
CA PRO A 69 -0.71 10.91 -5.36
C PRO A 69 -0.03 9.55 -5.21
N SER A 70 0.05 9.04 -3.97
CA SER A 70 0.51 7.67 -3.63
C SER A 70 -0.03 6.66 -4.65
N TRP A 71 0.84 6.21 -5.56
CA TRP A 71 0.49 5.50 -6.80
C TRP A 71 0.10 4.03 -6.62
N TRP A 72 0.08 3.54 -5.39
CA TRP A 72 -0.43 2.22 -5.06
C TRP A 72 -1.96 2.23 -5.11
N HIS A 73 -2.52 1.29 -5.86
CA HIS A 73 -3.95 1.00 -5.82
C HIS A 73 -4.18 -0.15 -4.85
N ILE A 74 -5.06 0.06 -3.88
CA ILE A 74 -5.52 -1.01 -2.99
C ILE A 74 -6.46 -1.89 -3.79
N ASP A 75 -5.99 -3.07 -4.12
CA ASP A 75 -6.75 -4.08 -4.84
C ASP A 75 -7.54 -4.94 -3.85
N HIS A 76 -8.77 -5.28 -4.20
CA HIS A 76 -9.66 -6.07 -3.35
C HIS A 76 -10.60 -6.93 -4.19
N ASP A 77 -11.09 -8.01 -3.59
CA ASP A 77 -12.03 -8.91 -4.24
C ASP A 77 -13.41 -8.25 -4.43
N HIS A 78 -13.78 -8.05 -5.69
CA HIS A 78 -15.06 -7.45 -6.10
C HIS A 78 -16.27 -8.39 -5.94
N CYS A 79 -16.06 -9.70 -5.77
CA CYS A 79 -17.12 -10.62 -5.35
C CYS A 79 -17.54 -10.35 -3.90
N CYS A 80 -16.59 -9.94 -3.03
CA CYS A 80 -16.88 -9.54 -1.66
C CYS A 80 -17.39 -8.09 -1.57
N CYS A 81 -16.76 -7.15 -2.28
CA CYS A 81 -17.12 -5.73 -2.25
C CYS A 81 -17.15 -5.16 -3.67
N SER A 82 -18.33 -5.05 -4.28
CA SER A 82 -18.50 -4.63 -5.68
C SER A 82 -18.22 -3.15 -5.97
N GLY A 83 -18.05 -2.32 -4.94
CA GLY A 83 -17.82 -0.89 -5.05
C GLY A 83 -16.34 -0.48 -5.01
N PRO A 84 -16.06 0.84 -5.07
CA PRO A 84 -14.70 1.39 -5.03
C PRO A 84 -14.05 1.37 -3.62
N THR A 85 -14.72 0.78 -2.64
CA THR A 85 -14.31 0.68 -1.24
C THR A 85 -14.37 -0.79 -0.83
N SER A 86 -13.53 -1.20 0.12
CA SER A 86 -13.51 -2.57 0.64
C SER A 86 -13.88 -2.64 2.11
N CYS A 87 -14.35 -3.81 2.55
CA CYS A 87 -14.56 -4.12 3.96
C CYS A 87 -13.24 -4.20 4.75
N GLY A 88 -12.10 -4.30 4.06
CA GLY A 88 -10.76 -4.42 4.62
C GLY A 88 -10.28 -5.86 4.75
N GLN A 89 -11.21 -6.82 4.83
CA GLN A 89 -10.91 -8.26 4.85
C GLN A 89 -10.71 -8.86 3.46
N CYS A 90 -11.22 -8.21 2.42
CA CYS A 90 -11.08 -8.66 1.04
C CYS A 90 -9.94 -7.98 0.28
N VAL A 91 -9.12 -7.17 0.96
CA VAL A 91 -7.96 -6.54 0.33
C VAL A 91 -6.94 -7.62 0.00
N ARG A 92 -6.50 -7.65 -1.26
CA ARG A 92 -5.52 -8.62 -1.75
C ARG A 92 -4.09 -8.09 -1.70
N GLY A 93 -3.90 -6.82 -2.06
CA GLY A 93 -2.56 -6.24 -2.14
C GLY A 93 -2.55 -4.81 -2.65
N LEU A 94 -1.35 -4.30 -2.87
CA LEU A 94 -1.12 -3.00 -3.50
C LEU A 94 -0.58 -3.23 -4.91
N LEU A 95 -1.32 -2.78 -5.92
CA LEU A 95 -0.94 -2.92 -7.32
C LEU A 95 -0.56 -1.56 -7.91
N CYS A 96 0.27 -1.57 -8.96
CA CYS A 96 0.41 -0.38 -9.79
C CYS A 96 -0.91 -0.10 -10.53
N LYS A 97 -1.10 1.13 -11.00
CA LYS A 97 -2.32 1.55 -11.70
C LYS A 97 -2.65 0.65 -12.90
N ASP A 98 -1.65 0.33 -13.72
CA ASP A 98 -1.85 -0.45 -14.95
C ASP A 98 -2.25 -1.89 -14.64
N CYS A 99 -1.54 -2.55 -13.71
CA CYS A 99 -1.91 -3.88 -13.26
C CYS A 99 -3.29 -3.90 -12.60
N ASN A 100 -3.64 -2.92 -11.78
CA ASN A 100 -4.94 -2.89 -11.11
C ASN A 100 -6.10 -2.65 -12.08
N THR A 101 -6.00 -1.57 -12.87
CA THR A 101 -7.15 -1.05 -13.65
C THR A 101 -7.30 -1.65 -15.04
N ARG A 102 -6.22 -2.24 -15.59
CA ARG A 102 -6.22 -2.79 -16.94
C ARG A 102 -5.86 -4.27 -16.93
N GLY A 103 -4.78 -4.65 -16.24
CA GLY A 103 -4.29 -6.03 -16.24
C GLY A 103 -5.24 -6.99 -15.52
N LEU A 104 -5.28 -6.91 -14.19
CA LEU A 104 -6.05 -7.80 -13.35
C LEU A 104 -7.56 -7.63 -13.56
N ALA A 105 -8.05 -6.39 -13.71
CA ALA A 105 -9.46 -6.13 -13.98
C ALA A 105 -9.96 -6.82 -15.27
N TRP A 106 -9.18 -6.80 -16.36
CA TRP A 106 -9.50 -7.55 -17.57
C TRP A 106 -9.40 -9.06 -17.33
N TYR A 107 -8.34 -9.50 -16.66
CA TYR A 107 -8.10 -10.92 -16.42
C TYR A 107 -9.22 -11.58 -15.61
N GLU A 108 -9.72 -10.93 -14.55
CA GLU A 108 -10.85 -11.41 -13.74
C GLU A 108 -12.18 -11.41 -14.51
N SER A 109 -12.29 -10.64 -15.60
CA SER A 109 -13.48 -10.64 -16.45
C SER A 109 -13.55 -11.86 -17.39
N LEU A 110 -12.46 -12.61 -17.53
CA LEU A 110 -12.39 -13.82 -18.32
C LEU A 110 -13.10 -14.99 -17.62
N THR A 111 -13.58 -15.94 -18.40
CA THR A 111 -14.06 -17.22 -17.89
C THR A 111 -12.90 -18.03 -17.31
N ALA A 112 -13.18 -18.92 -16.36
CA ALA A 112 -12.16 -19.65 -15.60
C ALA A 112 -11.21 -20.49 -16.49
N ASP A 113 -11.69 -21.00 -17.63
CA ASP A 113 -10.89 -21.74 -18.61
C ASP A 113 -9.86 -20.86 -19.34
N LEU A 114 -10.08 -19.55 -19.38
CA LEU A 114 -9.17 -18.57 -19.99
C LEU A 114 -8.26 -17.89 -18.98
N GLN A 115 -8.49 -18.09 -17.68
CA GLN A 115 -7.62 -17.59 -16.60
C GLN A 115 -6.40 -18.51 -16.44
N THR A 116 -5.51 -18.49 -17.43
CA THR A 116 -4.33 -19.37 -17.52
C THR A 116 -3.01 -18.70 -17.11
N TRP A 117 -3.05 -17.45 -16.64
CA TRP A 117 -1.86 -16.75 -16.19
C TRP A 117 -1.53 -17.14 -14.74
N ASP A 118 -0.62 -18.10 -14.60
CA ASP A 118 -0.20 -18.65 -13.30
C ASP A 118 0.17 -17.58 -12.27
N HIS A 119 0.87 -16.53 -12.70
CA HIS A 119 1.32 -15.48 -11.80
C HIS A 119 0.17 -14.63 -11.24
N ALA A 120 -0.84 -14.32 -12.07
CA ALA A 120 -2.05 -13.65 -11.61
C ALA A 120 -2.88 -14.58 -10.73
N ASN A 121 -3.01 -15.86 -11.09
CA ASN A 121 -3.71 -16.85 -10.28
C ASN A 121 -3.07 -17.04 -8.90
N ALA A 122 -1.73 -17.05 -8.81
CA ALA A 122 -1.01 -17.09 -7.55
C ALA A 122 -1.34 -15.86 -6.67
N TYR A 123 -1.37 -14.66 -7.26
CA TYR A 123 -1.79 -13.45 -6.55
C TYR A 123 -3.25 -13.50 -6.07
N LEU A 124 -4.15 -14.03 -6.89
CA LEU A 124 -5.58 -14.15 -6.55
C LEU A 124 -5.84 -15.18 -5.43
N THR A 125 -5.06 -16.27 -5.40
CA THR A 125 -5.27 -17.39 -4.48
C THR A 125 -4.51 -17.26 -3.15
N ASP A 126 -3.30 -16.71 -3.18
CA ASP A 126 -2.49 -16.39 -1.99
C ASP A 126 -2.09 -14.90 -2.00
N PRO A 127 -3.05 -14.00 -1.76
CA PRO A 127 -2.81 -12.57 -1.86
C PRO A 127 -1.86 -12.09 -0.74
N PRO A 128 -0.92 -11.17 -1.05
CA PRO A 128 0.04 -10.65 -0.07
C PRO A 128 -0.58 -10.13 1.23
N ALA A 129 -1.76 -9.52 1.15
CA ALA A 129 -2.44 -8.97 2.31
C ALA A 129 -3.02 -10.02 3.25
N HIS A 130 -3.11 -11.30 2.86
CA HIS A 130 -3.60 -12.38 3.75
C HIS A 130 -2.45 -13.17 4.39
N ARG A 131 -1.21 -12.94 3.96
CA ARG A 131 -0.03 -13.61 4.52
C ARG A 131 0.22 -13.16 5.96
N PRO A 132 0.59 -14.08 6.88
CA PRO A 132 0.92 -13.74 8.27
C PRO A 132 1.99 -12.65 8.39
N GLU A 133 2.97 -12.65 7.48
CA GLU A 133 4.08 -11.71 7.42
C GLU A 133 3.60 -10.28 7.14
N ALA A 134 2.38 -10.11 6.59
CA ALA A 134 1.80 -8.80 6.32
C ALA A 134 1.18 -8.16 7.56
N ALA A 135 1.18 -8.83 8.71
CA ALA A 135 0.84 -8.23 10.00
C ALA A 135 1.74 -7.01 10.30
N VAL A 136 1.21 -6.07 11.09
CA VAL A 136 1.99 -4.92 11.58
C VAL A 136 2.96 -5.44 12.62
N LEU A 137 4.21 -5.67 12.22
CA LEU A 137 5.21 -6.41 13.00
C LEU A 137 6.43 -5.57 13.33
N PHE A 138 6.70 -4.51 12.57
CA PHE A 138 7.93 -3.74 12.70
C PHE A 138 7.66 -2.26 12.96
N HIS A 139 8.61 -1.58 13.61
CA HIS A 139 8.57 -0.14 13.82
C HIS A 139 8.46 0.64 12.51
N GLY A 140 9.05 0.11 11.42
CA GLY A 140 8.92 0.67 10.09
C GLY A 140 7.48 0.64 9.53
N ASP A 141 6.65 -0.32 9.96
CA ASP A 141 5.25 -0.35 9.56
C ASP A 141 4.48 0.85 10.17
N LEU A 142 4.85 1.29 11.38
CA LEU A 142 4.18 2.37 12.10
C LEU A 142 4.56 3.78 11.64
N THR A 143 5.66 3.96 10.91
CA THR A 143 6.21 5.30 10.60
C THR A 143 6.21 5.56 9.10
N GLY A 144 5.99 6.82 8.71
CA GLY A 144 5.97 7.23 7.30
C GLY A 144 4.96 6.50 6.41
N VAL A 145 5.08 6.72 5.09
CA VAL A 145 4.29 6.02 4.08
C VAL A 145 5.27 5.32 3.17
N ARG A 146 5.13 3.99 3.02
CA ARG A 146 5.90 3.23 2.05
C ARG A 146 5.58 3.71 0.64
N SER A 147 6.50 4.46 0.05
CA SER A 147 6.38 5.05 -1.29
C SER A 147 7.78 5.32 -1.86
N ARG A 148 7.85 5.47 -3.19
CA ARG A 148 9.06 5.56 -4.02
C ARG A 148 10.24 6.30 -3.38
N ASP A 149 9.99 7.49 -2.85
CA ASP A 149 11.06 8.47 -2.57
C ASP A 149 11.44 8.55 -1.08
N GLY A 150 11.05 7.56 -0.28
CA GLY A 150 11.46 7.47 1.12
C GLY A 150 12.93 7.08 1.30
N SER A 151 13.86 7.85 0.77
CA SER A 151 15.04 8.19 1.56
C SER A 151 14.56 8.82 2.88
N PHE A 152 15.35 8.75 3.95
CA PHE A 152 15.11 9.44 5.25
C PHE A 152 14.40 8.60 6.34
N ALA A 153 15.27 7.98 7.16
CA ALA A 153 15.14 7.43 8.52
C ALA A 153 13.88 6.60 8.91
N ASP A 154 14.17 5.36 9.34
CA ASP A 154 13.35 4.46 10.17
C ASP A 154 12.05 3.84 9.62
N TRP A 155 11.48 4.27 8.50
CA TRP A 155 10.28 3.59 7.95
C TRP A 155 10.57 2.21 7.31
N ARG A 156 11.83 1.92 6.97
CA ARG A 156 12.32 0.56 6.66
C ARG A 156 12.92 -0.15 7.87
N SER A 157 12.70 0.37 9.08
CA SER A 157 13.15 -0.29 10.29
C SER A 157 12.53 -1.68 10.38
N ASN A 158 13.38 -2.69 10.33
CA ASN A 158 13.04 -4.08 10.58
C ASN A 158 13.13 -4.42 12.07
N ARG A 159 13.14 -3.42 12.95
CA ARG A 159 13.07 -3.63 14.39
C ARG A 159 11.68 -4.17 14.76
N PRO A 160 11.56 -5.39 15.30
CA PRO A 160 10.29 -5.96 15.71
C PRO A 160 9.58 -5.07 16.75
N LEU A 161 8.25 -5.04 16.72
CA LEU A 161 7.45 -4.33 17.73
C LEU A 161 7.44 -5.06 19.08
N CYS A 162 7.52 -6.40 19.04
CA CYS A 162 7.74 -7.23 20.21
C CYS A 162 9.15 -7.81 20.10
N GLU A 163 10.09 -7.31 20.92
CA GLU A 163 11.37 -8.01 21.11
C GLU A 163 11.12 -9.17 22.08
N PRO A 164 11.57 -10.40 21.78
CA PRO A 164 11.66 -11.42 22.82
C PRO A 164 12.64 -10.89 23.87
N PHE A 165 12.17 -10.79 25.12
CA PHE A 165 13.02 -10.51 26.29
C PHE A 165 14.12 -11.56 26.44
#